data_AF-A0A7Y3G0J5-F1
#
_entry.id   AF-A0A7Y3G0J5-F1
#
_cell.length_a   1.000
_cell.length_b   1.000
_cell.length_c   1.000
_cell.angle_alpha   90.00
_cell.angle_beta   90.00
_cell.angle_gamma   90.00
#
_symmetry.space_group_name_H-M   'P 1'
#
loop_
_entity.id
_entity.type
_entity.pdbx_description
1 polymer ?
#
loop_
_entity_poly.entity_id
_entity_poly.type
_entity_poly.pdbx_seq_one_letter_code
_entity_poly.pdbx_strand_id
1 'polypeptide(L)'
;MDTSPVLARRVISLKERLQKALAALLVTATAVAGAWLYTGASLDSGTPYLVIFGLAALLGLSISTYFFFKKEEDAHTKEDSRFVRRRIEDDRQGRSWLTRVGYNTRRFMGGLIVLIGLLVALAGLGVLGLQIFGYLKIGEWKSVSLLSVASPQLPWLNDPHSWFGLHAIVRDALDIVPLSLTLILTGWLIAGSGSALRERIAKRGRF
;
A
#
# COMPACT_ATOMS: atom_id res chain seq x y z
N MET A 1 -2.14 -45.90 13.34
CA MET A 1 -1.66 -45.34 12.06
C MET A 1 -1.17 -43.93 12.35
N ASP A 2 0.11 -43.81 12.71
CA ASP A 2 0.75 -42.54 13.03
C ASP A 2 1.06 -41.80 11.74
N THR A 3 0.17 -40.90 11.34
CA THR A 3 0.54 -39.87 10.36
C THR A 3 1.63 -39.03 11.01
N SER A 4 2.88 -39.24 10.57
CA SER A 4 4.03 -38.63 11.21
C SER A 4 3.82 -37.10 11.28
N PRO A 5 4.07 -36.46 12.43
CA PRO A 5 3.87 -35.02 12.61
C PRO A 5 4.66 -34.18 11.59
N VAL A 6 5.63 -34.79 10.92
CA VAL A 6 6.41 -34.26 9.80
C VAL A 6 5.54 -34.04 8.55
N LEU A 7 4.66 -34.99 8.21
CA LEU A 7 3.76 -34.88 7.06
C LEU A 7 2.71 -33.78 7.28
N ALA A 8 2.14 -33.69 8.48
CA ALA A 8 1.19 -32.64 8.83
C ALA A 8 1.80 -31.23 8.71
N ARG A 9 3.06 -31.04 9.13
CA ARG A 9 3.77 -29.76 8.98
C ARG A 9 4.04 -29.39 7.53
N ARG A 10 4.40 -30.35 6.68
CA ARG A 10 4.62 -30.09 5.25
C ARG A 10 3.34 -29.61 4.58
N VAL A 11 2.21 -30.26 4.85
CA VAL A 11 0.91 -29.89 4.27
C VAL A 11 0.45 -28.49 4.71
N ILE A 12 0.65 -28.13 5.98
CA ILE A 12 0.30 -26.78 6.47
C ILE A 12 1.18 -25.70 5.82
N SER A 13 2.49 -25.94 5.72
CA SER A 13 3.41 -25.00 5.07
C SER A 13 3.09 -24.80 3.58
N LEU A 14 2.65 -25.87 2.91
CA LEU A 14 2.33 -25.83 1.49
C LEU A 14 1.03 -25.07 1.26
N LYS A 15 0.02 -25.23 2.13
CA LYS A 15 -1.21 -24.41 2.11
C LYS A 15 -0.94 -22.92 2.34
N GLU A 16 -0.11 -22.55 3.31
CA GLU A 16 0.23 -21.14 3.54
C GLU A 16 0.98 -20.51 2.38
N ARG A 17 1.92 -21.26 1.77
CA ARG A 17 2.63 -20.82 0.55
C ARG A 17 1.66 -20.62 -0.61
N LEU A 18 0.72 -21.54 -0.80
CA LEU A 18 -0.28 -21.48 -1.86
C LEU A 18 -1.26 -20.31 -1.65
N GLN A 19 -1.69 -20.05 -0.41
CA GLN A 19 -2.54 -18.90 -0.08
C GLN A 19 -1.83 -17.56 -0.32
N LYS A 20 -0.55 -17.46 0.08
CA LYS A 20 0.25 -16.24 -0.15
C LYS A 20 0.51 -16.01 -1.64
N ALA A 21 0.81 -17.07 -2.40
CA ALA A 21 0.98 -17.00 -3.85
C ALA A 21 -0.34 -16.63 -4.57
N LEU A 22 -1.47 -17.21 -4.15
CA LEU A 22 -2.79 -16.86 -4.68
C LEU A 22 -3.15 -15.41 -4.37
N ALA A 23 -2.91 -14.93 -3.15
CA ALA A 23 -3.17 -13.54 -2.79
C ALA A 23 -2.32 -12.56 -3.63
N ALA A 24 -1.05 -12.90 -3.88
CA ALA A 24 -0.18 -12.11 -4.75
C ALA A 24 -0.67 -12.08 -6.20
N LEU A 25 -1.09 -13.24 -6.73
CA LEU A 25 -1.69 -13.36 -8.06
C LEU A 25 -3.00 -12.57 -8.18
N LEU A 26 -3.83 -12.58 -7.13
CA LEU A 26 -5.12 -11.90 -7.13
C LEU A 26 -4.94 -10.38 -7.07
N VAL A 27 -4.00 -9.89 -6.27
CA VAL A 27 -3.64 -8.46 -6.22
C VAL A 27 -3.05 -8.00 -7.55
N THR A 28 -2.16 -8.78 -8.17
CA THR A 28 -1.63 -8.45 -9.50
C THR A 28 -2.71 -8.49 -10.57
N ALA A 29 -3.58 -9.50 -10.59
CA ALA A 29 -4.69 -9.59 -11.53
C ALA A 29 -5.68 -8.42 -11.37
N THR A 30 -5.96 -7.98 -10.14
CA THR A 30 -6.87 -6.86 -9.87
C THR A 30 -6.24 -5.53 -10.28
N ALA A 31 -4.93 -5.36 -10.08
CA ALA A 31 -4.20 -4.19 -10.58
C ALA A 31 -4.16 -4.16 -12.12
N VAL A 32 -3.93 -5.30 -12.78
CA VAL A 32 -4.00 -5.45 -14.24
C VAL A 32 -5.39 -5.10 -14.74
N ALA A 33 -6.44 -5.68 -14.15
CA ALA A 33 -7.82 -5.44 -14.56
C ALA A 33 -8.24 -3.98 -14.34
N GLY A 34 -7.82 -3.36 -13.23
CA GLY A 34 -8.05 -1.95 -12.94
C GLY A 34 -7.36 -1.03 -13.96
N ALA A 35 -6.10 -1.33 -14.31
CA ALA A 35 -5.39 -0.61 -15.36
C ALA A 35 -6.08 -0.78 -16.72
N TRP A 36 -6.52 -2.00 -17.05
CA TRP A 36 -7.17 -2.32 -18.32
C TRP A 36 -8.55 -1.66 -18.47
N LEU A 37 -9.37 -1.66 -17.42
CA LEU A 37 -10.66 -0.96 -17.38
C LEU A 37 -10.48 0.55 -17.47
N TYR A 38 -9.46 1.10 -16.80
CA TYR A 38 -9.16 2.52 -16.87
C TYR A 38 -8.68 2.94 -18.27
N THR A 39 -7.84 2.12 -18.93
CA THR A 39 -7.35 2.42 -20.29
C THR A 39 -8.41 2.16 -21.36
N GLY A 40 -9.18 1.07 -21.25
CA GLY A 40 -10.16 0.63 -22.24
C GLY A 40 -11.41 1.49 -22.30
N ALA A 41 -11.78 2.14 -21.20
CA ALA A 41 -12.90 3.09 -21.17
C ALA A 41 -12.58 4.44 -21.83
N SER A 42 -11.33 4.70 -22.24
CA SER A 42 -10.89 6.05 -22.65
C SER A 42 -10.37 6.18 -24.08
N LEU A 43 -10.30 5.11 -24.89
CA LEU A 43 -9.55 5.15 -26.15
C LEU A 43 -10.27 4.56 -27.35
N ASP A 44 -10.93 5.46 -28.10
CA ASP A 44 -11.19 5.33 -29.55
C ASP A 44 -9.95 5.70 -30.41
N SER A 45 -8.77 5.96 -29.83
CA SER A 45 -7.59 6.34 -30.63
C SER A 45 -6.22 5.96 -30.03
N GLY A 46 -5.68 4.83 -30.51
CA GLY A 46 -4.27 4.58 -30.83
C GLY A 46 -3.15 5.21 -29.98
N THR A 47 -3.00 4.85 -28.70
CA THR A 47 -1.81 5.23 -27.91
C THR A 47 -1.01 4.01 -27.41
N PRO A 48 -0.06 3.49 -28.23
CA PRO A 48 0.79 2.35 -27.84
C PRO A 48 1.64 2.63 -26.59
N TYR A 49 1.90 3.89 -26.26
CA TYR A 49 2.67 4.29 -25.08
C TYR A 49 2.03 3.89 -23.74
N LEU A 50 0.70 3.85 -23.66
CA LEU A 50 -0.01 3.43 -22.45
C LEU A 50 0.12 1.93 -22.20
N VAL A 51 0.17 1.14 -23.27
CA VAL A 51 0.44 -0.31 -23.19
C VAL A 51 1.85 -0.55 -22.69
N ILE A 52 2.84 0.18 -23.20
CA ILE A 52 4.25 0.07 -22.77
C ILE A 52 4.38 0.49 -21.29
N PHE A 53 3.75 1.59 -20.88
CA PHE A 53 3.83 2.07 -19.50
C PHE A 53 3.11 1.10 -18.52
N GLY A 54 1.97 0.55 -18.93
CA GLY A 54 1.26 -0.47 -18.17
C GLY A 54 2.08 -1.74 -18.00
N LEU A 55 2.70 -2.24 -19.08
CA LEU A 55 3.59 -3.41 -19.03
C LEU A 55 4.83 -3.16 -18.15
N ALA A 56 5.42 -1.97 -18.23
CA ALA A 56 6.56 -1.60 -17.38
C ALA A 56 6.18 -1.53 -15.89
N ALA A 57 5.01 -0.96 -15.55
CA ALA A 57 4.50 -0.94 -14.19
C ALA A 57 4.20 -2.35 -13.66
N LEU A 58 3.66 -3.24 -14.50
CA LEU A 58 3.41 -4.65 -14.17
C LEU A 58 4.70 -5.44 -13.97
N LEU A 59 5.72 -5.21 -14.80
CA LEU A 59 7.06 -5.77 -14.61
C LEU A 59 7.69 -5.27 -13.31
N GLY A 60 7.58 -3.97 -13.01
CA GLY A 60 8.07 -3.41 -11.75
C GLY A 60 7.38 -4.01 -10.52
N LEU A 61 6.06 -4.16 -10.57
CA LEU A 61 5.29 -4.76 -9.48
C LEU A 61 5.55 -6.26 -9.32
N SER A 62 5.67 -7.01 -10.41
CA SER A 62 5.99 -8.45 -10.36
C SER A 62 7.41 -8.70 -9.85
N ILE A 63 8.39 -7.90 -10.27
CA ILE A 63 9.77 -7.99 -9.77
C ILE A 63 9.82 -7.59 -8.28
N SER A 64 9.16 -6.50 -7.89
CA SER A 64 9.12 -6.04 -6.50
C SER A 64 8.46 -7.07 -5.58
N THR A 65 7.33 -7.65 -5.99
CA THR A 65 6.66 -8.72 -5.24
C THR A 65 7.52 -9.97 -5.17
N TYR A 66 8.16 -10.38 -6.27
CA TYR A 66 9.11 -11.51 -6.27
C TYR A 66 10.24 -11.32 -5.25
N PHE A 67 10.90 -10.16 -5.23
CA PHE A 67 11.98 -9.89 -4.28
C PHE A 67 11.50 -9.78 -2.83
N PHE A 68 10.30 -9.21 -2.62
CA PHE A 68 9.68 -9.18 -1.30
C PHE A 68 9.44 -10.60 -0.78
N PHE A 69 8.87 -11.48 -1.61
CA PHE A 69 8.62 -12.87 -1.24
C PHE A 69 9.91 -13.67 -1.04
N LYS A 70 10.91 -13.51 -1.92
CA LYS A 70 12.19 -14.20 -1.78
C LYS A 70 12.89 -13.81 -0.47
N LYS A 71 12.88 -12.52 -0.13
CA LYS A 71 13.39 -12.02 1.16
C LYS A 71 12.61 -12.59 2.34
N GLU A 72 11.30 -12.79 2.17
CA GLU A 72 10.44 -13.37 3.20
C GLU A 72 10.64 -14.89 3.36
N GLU A 73 10.98 -15.61 2.28
CA GLU A 73 11.32 -17.05 2.31
C GLU A 73 12.67 -17.30 3.01
N ASP A 74 13.67 -16.47 2.72
CA ASP A 74 14.96 -16.49 3.43
C ASP A 74 14.79 -16.13 4.92
N ALA A 75 13.89 -15.18 5.21
CA ALA A 75 13.53 -14.83 6.57
C ALA A 75 12.79 -15.98 7.27
N HIS A 76 11.83 -16.65 6.61
CA HIS A 76 11.07 -17.78 7.15
C HIS A 76 11.95 -18.99 7.43
N THR A 77 12.92 -19.30 6.56
CA THR A 77 13.83 -20.44 6.78
C THR A 77 14.75 -20.19 7.99
N LYS A 78 15.21 -18.95 8.15
CA LYS A 78 15.95 -18.51 9.35
C LYS A 78 15.04 -18.29 10.57
N GLU A 79 13.75 -18.02 10.39
CA GLU A 79 12.79 -17.88 11.47
C GLU A 79 12.31 -19.23 11.95
N ASP A 80 12.03 -20.23 11.12
CA ASP A 80 11.57 -21.58 11.53
C ASP A 80 12.56 -22.27 12.45
N SER A 81 13.85 -22.21 12.12
CA SER A 81 14.94 -22.71 12.98
C SER A 81 15.01 -21.94 14.31
N ARG A 82 14.69 -20.64 14.30
CA ARG A 82 14.57 -19.82 15.52
C ARG A 82 13.22 -19.96 16.22
N PHE A 83 12.15 -20.36 15.55
CA PHE A 83 10.78 -20.44 16.04
C PHE A 83 10.57 -21.75 16.77
N VAL A 84 11.16 -22.84 16.28
CA VAL A 84 11.25 -24.10 17.03
C VAL A 84 12.06 -23.89 18.30
N ARG A 85 13.20 -23.19 18.21
CA ARG A 85 14.05 -22.88 19.37
C ARG A 85 13.32 -21.97 20.38
N ARG A 86 12.68 -20.89 19.91
CA ARG A 86 11.87 -20.00 20.75
C ARG A 86 10.60 -20.63 21.28
N ARG A 87 9.94 -21.57 20.57
CA ARG A 87 8.80 -22.31 21.15
C ARG A 87 9.23 -23.09 22.39
N ILE A 88 10.38 -23.77 22.29
CA ILE A 88 10.93 -24.53 23.41
C ILE A 88 11.33 -23.59 24.56
N GLU A 89 11.87 -22.41 24.25
CA GLU A 89 12.20 -21.37 25.25
C GLU A 89 10.96 -20.68 25.85
N ASP A 90 9.94 -20.37 25.06
CA ASP A 90 8.71 -19.69 25.48
C ASP A 90 7.80 -20.62 26.28
N ASP A 91 7.75 -21.91 25.93
CA ASP A 91 7.07 -22.92 26.74
C ASP A 91 7.81 -23.13 28.07
N ARG A 92 9.14 -22.98 28.08
CA ARG A 92 9.95 -22.92 29.33
C ARG A 92 9.70 -21.64 30.14
N GLN A 93 9.36 -20.52 29.49
CA GLN A 93 9.12 -19.22 30.15
C GLN A 93 7.64 -18.96 30.48
N GLY A 94 6.73 -19.87 30.16
CA GLY A 94 5.31 -19.74 30.48
C GLY A 94 4.61 -18.57 29.78
N ARG A 95 5.14 -18.06 28.65
CA ARG A 95 4.51 -16.93 27.94
C ARG A 95 3.20 -17.35 27.28
N SER A 96 2.09 -16.81 27.79
CA SER A 96 0.75 -17.10 27.30
C SER A 96 0.59 -16.83 25.79
N TRP A 97 -0.21 -17.66 25.12
CA TRP A 97 -0.52 -17.53 23.69
C TRP A 97 -1.07 -16.14 23.31
N LEU A 98 -1.79 -15.49 24.24
CA LEU A 98 -2.39 -14.16 24.05
C LEU A 98 -1.35 -13.06 23.79
N THR A 99 -0.19 -13.10 24.46
CA THR A 99 0.87 -12.10 24.22
C THR A 99 1.48 -12.25 22.83
N ARG A 100 1.51 -13.47 22.28
CA ARG A 100 2.00 -13.75 20.92
C ARG A 100 1.06 -13.22 19.85
N VAL A 101 -0.24 -13.48 19.99
CA VAL A 101 -1.25 -12.96 19.05
C VAL A 101 -1.23 -11.44 19.04
N GLY A 102 -1.19 -10.81 20.22
CA GLY A 102 -1.13 -9.34 20.32
C GLY A 102 0.08 -8.71 19.65
N TYR A 103 1.25 -9.36 19.70
CA TYR A 103 2.45 -8.89 19.01
C TYR A 103 2.32 -8.97 17.48
N ASN A 104 1.86 -10.12 16.96
CA ASN A 104 1.68 -10.32 15.52
C ASN A 104 0.63 -9.37 14.94
N THR A 105 -0.49 -9.16 15.62
CA THR A 105 -1.53 -8.22 15.17
C THR A 105 -0.98 -6.80 15.09
N ARG A 106 -0.24 -6.31 16.09
CA ARG A 106 0.37 -4.96 16.05
C ARG A 106 1.40 -4.83 14.93
N ARG A 107 2.23 -5.86 14.71
CA ARG A 107 3.21 -5.88 13.62
C ARG A 107 2.52 -5.81 12.25
N PHE A 108 1.43 -6.57 12.08
CA PHE A 108 0.63 -6.57 10.86
C PHE A 108 -0.03 -5.21 10.61
N MET A 109 -0.66 -4.63 11.63
CA MET A 109 -1.28 -3.30 11.54
C MET A 109 -0.26 -2.22 11.14
N GLY A 110 0.93 -2.24 11.73
CA GLY A 110 2.01 -1.33 11.33
C GLY A 110 2.43 -1.52 9.87
N GLY A 111 2.49 -2.77 9.37
CA GLY A 111 2.76 -3.06 7.97
C GLY A 111 1.68 -2.53 7.03
N LEU A 112 0.41 -2.68 7.42
CA LEU A 112 -0.75 -2.24 6.66
C LEU A 112 -0.81 -0.70 6.54
N ILE A 113 -0.50 0.03 7.62
CA ILE A 113 -0.40 1.51 7.60
C ILE A 113 0.68 1.96 6.60
N VAL A 114 1.85 1.31 6.60
CA VAL A 114 2.93 1.64 5.66
C VAL A 114 2.48 1.40 4.22
N LEU A 115 1.80 0.28 3.96
CA LEU A 115 1.29 -0.06 2.62
C LEU A 115 0.28 0.99 2.14
N ILE A 116 -0.68 1.38 2.98
CA ILE A 116 -1.66 2.43 2.65
C ILE A 116 -0.95 3.73 2.32
N GLY A 117 -0.01 4.18 3.16
CA GLY A 117 0.74 5.41 2.92
C GLY A 117 1.50 5.39 1.59
N LEU A 118 2.12 4.25 1.25
CA LEU A 118 2.82 4.08 -0.01
C LEU A 118 1.88 4.11 -1.22
N LEU A 119 0.71 3.47 -1.14
CA LEU A 119 -0.30 3.52 -2.19
C LEU A 119 -0.82 4.94 -2.42
N VAL A 120 -1.06 5.71 -1.35
CA VAL A 120 -1.47 7.12 -1.43
C VAL A 120 -0.38 7.97 -2.10
N ALA A 121 0.89 7.78 -1.72
CA ALA A 121 2.00 8.50 -2.34
C ALA A 121 2.16 8.17 -3.84
N LEU A 122 2.00 6.89 -4.21
CA LEU A 122 2.02 6.45 -5.61
C LEU A 122 0.86 7.04 -6.41
N ALA A 123 -0.34 7.15 -5.83
CA ALA A 123 -1.47 7.84 -6.46
C ALA A 123 -1.14 9.32 -6.74
N GLY A 124 -0.50 10.01 -5.80
CA GLY A 124 -0.03 11.38 -5.98
C GLY A 124 1.00 11.53 -7.12
N LEU A 125 1.94 10.58 -7.24
CA LEU A 125 2.87 10.52 -8.38
C LEU A 125 2.14 10.26 -9.70
N GLY A 126 1.11 9.41 -9.71
CA GLY A 126 0.26 9.17 -10.87
C GLY A 126 -0.44 10.46 -11.35
N VAL A 127 -1.02 11.22 -10.42
CA VAL A 127 -1.63 12.54 -10.72
C VAL A 127 -0.60 13.51 -11.28
N LEU A 128 0.61 13.56 -10.71
CA LEU A 128 1.69 14.39 -11.22
C LEU A 128 2.10 13.98 -12.64
N GLY A 129 2.21 12.69 -12.92
CA GLY A 129 2.50 12.16 -14.26
C GLY A 129 1.44 12.58 -15.29
N LEU A 130 0.16 12.54 -14.92
CA LEU A 130 -0.93 13.02 -15.77
C LEU A 130 -0.85 14.54 -16.01
N GLN A 131 -0.47 15.34 -15.01
CA GLN A 131 -0.28 16.78 -15.16
C GLN A 131 0.87 17.10 -16.13
N ILE A 132 2.01 16.40 -16.01
CA ILE A 132 3.14 16.53 -16.92
C ILE A 132 2.74 16.13 -18.35
N PHE A 133 2.03 15.01 -18.51
CA PHE A 133 1.54 14.58 -19.81
C PHE A 133 0.59 15.61 -20.44
N GLY A 134 -0.33 16.17 -19.66
CA GLY A 134 -1.24 17.23 -20.10
C GLY A 134 -0.48 18.48 -20.55
N TYR A 135 0.52 18.90 -19.78
CA TYR A 135 1.39 20.02 -20.13
C TYR A 135 2.13 19.78 -21.45
N LEU A 136 2.69 18.58 -21.65
CA LEU A 136 3.38 18.23 -22.89
C LEU A 136 2.44 18.22 -24.11
N LYS A 137 1.16 17.88 -23.91
CA LYS A 137 0.16 17.83 -24.99
C LYS A 137 -0.38 19.19 -25.39
N ILE A 138 -0.66 20.07 -24.41
CA ILE A 138 -1.41 21.32 -24.62
C ILE A 138 -0.52 22.56 -24.52
N GLY A 139 0.66 22.44 -23.90
CA GLY A 139 1.59 23.56 -23.65
C GLY A 139 1.21 24.41 -22.44
N GLU A 140 0.09 24.13 -21.78
CA GLU A 140 -0.39 24.85 -20.60
C GLU A 140 -0.36 23.97 -19.36
N TRP A 141 0.17 24.50 -18.24
CA TRP A 141 0.24 23.75 -16.99
C TRP A 141 -1.07 23.89 -16.24
N LYS A 142 -1.88 22.83 -16.24
CA LYS A 142 -3.14 22.79 -15.50
C LYS A 142 -2.96 22.05 -14.17
N SER A 143 -2.88 22.82 -13.08
CA SER A 143 -2.89 22.24 -11.72
C SER A 143 -4.27 21.69 -11.39
N VAL A 144 -4.31 20.43 -10.95
CA VAL A 144 -5.51 19.85 -10.33
C VAL A 144 -5.50 20.27 -8.86
N SER A 145 -6.36 21.21 -8.48
CA SER A 145 -6.46 21.69 -7.10
C SER A 145 -7.20 20.68 -6.22
N LEU A 146 -6.91 20.69 -4.93
CA LEU A 146 -7.60 19.82 -3.96
C LEU A 146 -9.11 20.10 -3.94
N LEU A 147 -9.47 21.36 -4.17
CA LEU A 147 -10.85 21.84 -4.24
C LEU A 147 -11.68 21.06 -5.26
N SER A 148 -11.10 20.73 -6.43
CA SER A 148 -11.80 20.00 -7.48
C SER A 148 -12.27 18.60 -7.05
N VAL A 149 -11.58 17.98 -6.09
CA VAL A 149 -11.92 16.67 -5.53
C VAL A 149 -12.84 16.79 -4.32
N ALA A 150 -12.65 17.83 -3.49
CA ALA A 150 -13.42 18.05 -2.26
C ALA A 150 -14.81 18.65 -2.51
N SER A 151 -14.96 19.45 -3.58
CA SER A 151 -16.17 20.20 -3.92
C SER A 151 -17.46 19.33 -3.99
N PRO A 152 -17.46 18.13 -4.62
CA PRO A 152 -18.65 17.27 -4.64
C PRO A 152 -19.06 16.73 -3.27
N GLN A 153 -18.10 16.62 -2.35
CA GLN A 153 -18.29 16.03 -1.02
C GLN A 153 -18.71 17.09 0.02
N LEU A 154 -18.43 18.36 -0.26
CA LEU A 154 -18.67 19.48 0.63
C LEU A 154 -19.42 20.58 -0.12
N PRO A 155 -20.76 20.49 -0.26
CA PRO A 155 -21.56 21.43 -1.06
C PRO A 155 -21.40 22.89 -0.62
N TRP A 156 -21.18 23.13 0.67
CA TRP A 156 -20.95 24.46 1.25
C TRP A 156 -19.69 25.15 0.72
N LEU A 157 -18.72 24.41 0.15
CA LEU A 157 -17.55 24.99 -0.52
C LEU A 157 -17.92 25.63 -1.87
N ASN A 158 -19.01 25.20 -2.50
CA ASN A 158 -19.50 25.79 -3.74
C ASN A 158 -20.49 26.93 -3.49
N ASP A 159 -21.34 26.78 -2.47
CA ASP A 159 -22.36 27.77 -2.08
C ASP A 159 -22.35 28.01 -0.56
N PRO A 160 -21.47 28.90 -0.05
CA PRO A 160 -21.41 29.18 1.37
C PRO A 160 -22.58 30.05 1.81
N HIS A 161 -23.50 29.51 2.60
CA HIS A 161 -24.58 30.30 3.22
C HIS A 161 -24.15 31.05 4.49
N SER A 162 -22.98 30.73 5.05
CA SER A 162 -22.42 31.35 6.27
C SER A 162 -20.89 31.24 6.29
N TRP A 163 -20.23 31.99 7.18
CA TRP A 163 -18.76 31.98 7.36
C TRP A 163 -17.94 32.36 6.12
N PHE A 164 -18.40 33.37 5.35
CA PHE A 164 -17.74 33.82 4.11
C PHE A 164 -16.24 34.07 4.23
N GLY A 165 -15.78 34.69 5.32
CA GLY A 165 -14.34 34.95 5.52
C GLY A 165 -13.52 33.67 5.70
N LEU A 166 -14.04 32.70 6.47
CA LEU A 166 -13.38 31.40 6.64
C LEU A 166 -13.43 30.58 5.35
N HIS A 167 -14.55 30.63 4.64
CA HIS A 167 -14.71 29.98 3.34
C HIS A 167 -13.69 30.52 2.32
N ALA A 168 -13.50 31.84 2.22
CA ALA A 168 -12.50 32.43 1.33
C ALA A 168 -11.09 31.92 1.65
N ILE A 169 -10.69 31.93 2.94
CA ILE A 169 -9.36 31.44 3.35
C ILE A 169 -9.18 29.95 3.01
N VAL A 170 -10.18 29.11 3.31
CA VAL A 170 -10.12 27.67 3.02
C VAL A 170 -10.07 27.42 1.53
N ARG A 171 -10.91 28.11 0.75
CA ARG A 171 -10.93 27.99 -0.71
C ARG A 171 -9.58 28.37 -1.31
N ASP A 172 -9.06 29.53 -0.95
CA ASP A 172 -7.77 30.03 -1.47
C ASP A 172 -6.63 29.10 -1.08
N ALA A 173 -6.60 28.62 0.16
CA ALA A 173 -5.62 27.65 0.62
C ALA A 173 -5.69 26.32 -0.15
N LEU A 174 -6.90 25.81 -0.42
CA LEU A 174 -7.10 24.56 -1.15
C LEU A 174 -6.89 24.68 -2.66
N ASP A 175 -7.02 25.87 -3.21
CA ASP A 175 -6.83 26.13 -4.64
C ASP A 175 -5.34 26.28 -5.00
N ILE A 176 -4.56 26.91 -4.11
CA ILE A 176 -3.11 27.07 -4.28
C ILE A 176 -2.38 25.72 -4.20
N VAL A 177 -2.87 24.77 -3.39
CA VAL A 177 -2.15 23.54 -3.10
C VAL A 177 -2.45 22.45 -4.14
N PRO A 178 -1.46 21.96 -4.90
CA PRO A 178 -1.67 20.89 -5.88
C PRO A 178 -2.07 19.58 -5.22
N LEU A 179 -3.07 18.90 -5.79
CA LEU A 179 -3.52 17.58 -5.33
C LEU A 179 -2.39 16.53 -5.35
N SER A 180 -1.53 16.58 -6.37
CA SER A 180 -0.38 15.66 -6.48
C SER A 180 0.58 15.81 -5.29
N LEU A 181 0.92 17.04 -4.93
CA LEU A 181 1.83 17.33 -3.83
C LEU A 181 1.24 16.90 -2.48
N THR A 182 -0.04 17.20 -2.24
CA THR A 182 -0.73 16.80 -1.00
C THR A 182 -0.80 15.30 -0.82
N LEU A 183 -1.12 14.55 -1.89
CA LEU A 183 -1.14 13.10 -1.85
C LEU A 183 0.24 12.51 -1.56
N ILE A 184 1.30 13.03 -2.21
CA ILE A 184 2.68 12.58 -1.96
C ILE A 184 3.08 12.83 -0.51
N LEU A 185 2.88 14.06 -0.01
CA LEU A 185 3.26 14.41 1.36
C LEU A 185 2.46 13.63 2.40
N THR A 186 1.15 13.51 2.22
CA THR A 186 0.26 12.77 3.13
C THR A 186 0.61 11.29 3.14
N GLY A 187 0.81 10.69 1.96
CA GLY A 187 1.22 9.30 1.84
C GLY A 187 2.56 9.04 2.51
N TRP A 188 3.53 9.95 2.36
CA TRP A 188 4.84 9.84 2.99
C TRP A 188 4.77 9.97 4.52
N LEU A 189 3.96 10.90 5.05
CA LEU A 189 3.71 11.04 6.49
C LEU A 189 3.07 9.79 7.10
N ILE A 190 2.07 9.21 6.42
CA ILE A 190 1.41 7.97 6.86
C ILE A 190 2.42 6.81 6.87
N ALA A 191 3.19 6.67 5.78
CA ALA A 191 4.20 5.60 5.68
C ALA A 191 5.31 5.76 6.72
N GLY A 192 5.78 6.98 6.96
CA GLY A 192 6.78 7.30 7.99
C GLY A 192 6.26 7.01 9.41
N SER A 193 5.01 7.36 9.69
CA SER A 193 4.38 7.06 10.98
C SER A 193 4.24 5.54 11.20
N GLY A 194 3.82 4.82 10.16
CA GLY A 194 3.72 3.35 10.20
C GLY A 194 5.09 2.67 10.40
N SER A 195 6.14 3.15 9.76
CA SER A 195 7.50 2.59 9.92
C SER A 195 8.06 2.86 11.32
N ALA A 196 7.88 4.08 11.85
CA ALA A 196 8.26 4.43 13.22
C ALA A 196 7.51 3.57 14.26
N LEU A 197 6.21 3.32 14.05
CA LEU A 197 5.42 2.43 14.92
C LEU A 197 5.96 0.99 14.90
N ARG A 198 6.28 0.45 13.71
CA ARG A 198 6.87 -0.88 13.57
C ARG A 198 8.21 -0.99 14.30
N GLU A 199 9.05 0.04 14.23
CA GLU A 199 10.34 0.05 14.93
C GLU A 199 10.15 0.05 16.46
N ARG A 200 9.20 0.84 16.97
CA ARG A 200 8.87 0.86 18.40
C ARG A 200 8.36 -0.50 18.90
N ILE A 201 7.53 -1.18 18.12
CA ILE A 201 7.03 -2.53 18.45
C ILE A 201 8.19 -3.54 18.46
N ALA A 202 9.09 -3.48 17.47
CA ALA A 202 10.24 -4.38 17.38
C ALA A 202 11.25 -4.17 18.52
N LYS A 203 11.40 -2.94 19.04
CA LYS A 203 12.21 -2.67 20.24
C LYS A 203 11.58 -3.25 21.51
N ARG A 204 10.25 -3.14 21.68
CA ARG A 204 9.55 -3.71 22.86
C ARG A 204 9.57 -5.24 22.92
N GLY A 205 9.57 -5.92 21.78
CA GLY A 205 9.60 -7.40 21.75
C GLY A 205 10.97 -8.04 22.07
N ARG A 206 12.01 -7.25 22.35
CA ARG A 206 13.36 -7.73 22.70
C ARG A 206 13.63 -7.81 24.21
N PHE A 207 12.74 -7.27 25.03
CA PHE A 207 12.75 -7.40 26.49
C PHE A 207 11.74 -8.48 26.91
#